data_AF-A0ABD0R4P6-F1
#
_entry.id   AF-A0ABD0R4P6-F1
#
_cell.length_a   1.000
_cell.length_b   1.000
_cell.length_c   1.000
_cell.angle_alpha   90.00
_cell.angle_beta   90.00
_cell.angle_gamma   90.00
#
_symmetry.space_group_name_H-M   'P 1'
#
loop_
_entity.id
_entity.type
_entity.pdbx_description
1 polymer ?
#
loop_
_entity_poly.entity_id
_entity_poly.type
_entity_poly.pdbx_seq_one_letter_code
_entity_poly.pdbx_strand_id
1 'polypeptide(L)'
;VINLTLPTQEGNFITKMALYKNASYRHPYREGEVVLSTRDVLFVGVFVEGADDKQLILIVNMCWATPSRYSSDRLRYIIIERG
;
A
#
# COMPACT_ATOMS: atom_id res chain seq x y z
N VAL A 1 22.85 -37.03 17.78
CA VAL A 1 21.86 -35.95 17.53
C VAL A 1 22.62 -34.63 17.64
N ILE A 2 22.63 -33.83 16.57
CA ILE A 2 23.31 -32.52 16.58
C ILE A 2 22.22 -31.49 16.86
N ASN A 3 22.30 -30.82 18.02
CA ASN A 3 21.41 -29.73 18.37
C ASN A 3 21.99 -28.42 17.82
N LEU A 4 21.45 -27.97 16.69
CA LEU A 4 21.77 -26.68 16.10
C LEU A 4 20.73 -25.65 16.54
N THR A 5 21.17 -24.64 17.29
CA THR A 5 20.36 -23.47 17.62
C THR A 5 20.75 -22.37 16.64
N LEU A 6 19.86 -22.07 15.68
CA LEU A 6 20.06 -20.99 14.72
C LEU A 6 19.62 -19.66 15.35
N PRO A 7 20.42 -18.59 15.25
CA PRO A 7 19.98 -17.27 15.68
C PRO A 7 18.86 -16.79 14.76
N THR A 8 17.67 -16.56 15.31
CA THR A 8 16.55 -15.95 14.60
C THR A 8 16.51 -14.45 14.86
N GLN A 9 16.18 -13.66 13.83
CA GLN A 9 15.91 -12.23 13.96
C GLN A 9 14.51 -11.92 13.42
N GLU A 10 13.91 -10.85 13.93
CA GLU A 10 12.67 -10.32 13.37
C GLU A 10 12.92 -9.69 11.99
N GLY A 11 11.96 -9.87 11.09
CA GLY A 11 11.96 -9.29 9.75
C GLY A 11 10.64 -8.59 9.47
N ASN A 12 10.65 -7.65 8.53
CA ASN A 12 9.47 -6.90 8.14
C ASN A 12 9.17 -7.09 6.64
N PHE A 13 7.89 -7.14 6.30
CA PHE A 13 7.46 -7.06 4.90
C PHE A 13 7.46 -5.61 4.42
N ILE A 14 7.92 -5.41 3.18
CA ILE A 14 7.88 -4.10 2.54
C ILE A 14 6.55 -3.99 1.80
N THR A 15 5.72 -3.01 2.19
CA THR A 15 4.47 -2.69 1.49
C THR A 15 4.65 -1.41 0.67
N LYS A 16 4.15 -1.40 -0.56
CA LYS A 16 4.19 -0.26 -1.46
C LYS A 16 2.79 0.06 -1.98
N MET A 17 2.63 1.31 -2.40
CA MET A 17 1.41 1.84 -3.01
C MET A 17 1.77 2.59 -4.28
N ALA A 18 0.93 2.47 -5.31
CA ALA A 18 1.08 3.19 -6.56
C ALA A 18 -0.26 3.70 -7.09
N LEU A 19 -0.24 4.89 -7.69
CA LEU A 19 -1.34 5.43 -8.49
C LEU A 19 -1.12 5.04 -9.95
N TYR A 20 -2.15 4.50 -10.59
CA TYR A 20 -2.12 4.02 -11.97
C TYR A 20 -2.93 4.90 -12.90
N LYS A 21 -2.49 4.99 -14.15
CA LYS A 21 -3.12 5.82 -15.19
C LYS A 21 -4.50 5.34 -15.61
N ASN A 22 -4.82 4.06 -15.41
CA ASN A 22 -6.11 3.47 -15.78
C ASN A 22 -6.32 2.12 -15.06
N ALA A 23 -7.52 1.56 -15.28
CA ALA A 23 -7.99 0.29 -14.71
C ALA A 23 -7.15 -0.96 -15.07
N SER A 24 -6.14 -0.85 -15.95
CA SER A 24 -5.27 -1.99 -16.25
C SER A 24 -4.22 -2.26 -15.17
N TYR A 25 -3.96 -1.29 -14.28
CA TYR A 25 -2.92 -1.37 -13.25
C TYR A 25 -1.51 -1.71 -13.79
N ARG A 26 -1.22 -1.39 -15.07
CA ARG A 26 0.08 -1.68 -15.70
C ARG A 26 1.06 -0.51 -15.62
N HIS A 27 0.55 0.71 -15.76
CA HIS A 27 1.38 1.91 -15.89
C HIS A 27 1.16 2.85 -14.72
N PRO A 28 2.01 2.79 -13.68
CA PRO A 28 1.96 3.73 -12.58
C PRO A 28 2.39 5.13 -13.03
N TYR A 29 1.94 6.16 -12.32
CA TYR A 29 2.55 7.47 -12.39
C TYR A 29 3.99 7.41 -11.83
N ARG A 30 4.86 8.28 -12.34
CA ARG A 30 6.22 8.44 -11.80
C ARG A 30 6.15 9.18 -10.46
N GLU A 31 7.20 9.05 -9.67
CA GLU A 31 7.34 9.81 -8.43
C GLU A 31 7.26 11.32 -8.69
N GLY A 32 6.51 12.01 -7.84
CA GLY A 32 6.28 13.46 -7.93
C GLY A 32 4.81 13.84 -7.83
N GLU A 33 4.54 15.13 -8.01
CA GLU A 33 3.19 15.67 -8.03
C GLU A 33 2.49 15.36 -9.36
N VAL A 34 1.20 15.04 -9.29
CA VAL A 34 0.36 14.75 -10.45
C VAL A 34 -0.86 15.65 -10.39
N VAL A 35 -1.16 16.34 -11.49
CA VAL A 35 -2.36 17.18 -11.63
C VAL A 35 -3.43 16.37 -12.36
N LEU A 36 -4.60 16.23 -11.74
CA LEU A 36 -5.73 15.43 -12.23
C LEU A 36 -7.03 16.23 -12.18
N SER A 37 -8.00 15.86 -13.02
CA SER A 37 -9.33 16.44 -12.98
C SER A 37 -10.18 15.77 -11.91
N THR A 38 -11.10 16.51 -11.30
CA THR A 38 -12.12 15.92 -10.40
C THR A 38 -13.10 14.99 -11.12
N ARG A 39 -13.08 14.96 -12.46
CA ARG A 39 -13.84 14.02 -13.29
C ARG A 39 -13.11 12.70 -13.54
N ASP A 40 -11.81 12.62 -13.21
CA ASP A 40 -11.01 11.42 -13.43
C ASP A 40 -11.28 10.37 -12.35
N VAL A 41 -11.17 9.10 -12.72
CA VAL A 41 -11.20 7.98 -11.76
C VAL A 41 -9.77 7.66 -11.34
N LEU A 42 -9.52 7.62 -10.04
CA LEU A 42 -8.21 7.26 -9.48
C LEU A 42 -8.10 5.75 -9.30
N PHE A 43 -7.09 5.14 -9.92
CA PHE A 43 -6.80 3.72 -9.79
C PHE A 43 -5.58 3.54 -8.88
N VAL A 44 -5.82 3.16 -7.61
CA VAL A 44 -4.74 2.99 -6.60
C VAL A 44 -4.55 1.49 -6.33
N GLY A 45 -3.30 1.03 -6.32
CA GLY A 45 -2.93 -0.33 -5.96
C GLY A 45 -1.99 -0.35 -4.75
N VAL A 46 -2.16 -1.35 -3.88
CA VAL A 46 -1.30 -1.64 -2.73
C VAL A 46 -0.77 -3.05 -2.90
N PHE A 47 0.51 -3.26 -2.65
CA PHE A 47 1.15 -4.56 -2.83
C PHE A 47 2.29 -4.75 -1.84
N VAL A 48 2.62 -6.01 -1.57
CA VAL A 48 3.70 -6.41 -0.67
C VAL A 48 4.84 -7.02 -1.49
N GLU A 49 6.08 -6.66 -1.19
CA GLU A 49 7.25 -7.22 -1.84
C GLU A 49 7.79 -8.42 -1.05
N GLY A 50 8.08 -9.52 -1.76
CA GLY A 50 8.74 -10.69 -1.18
C GLY A 50 7.89 -11.57 -0.26
N ALA A 51 6.59 -11.28 -0.11
CA ALA A 51 5.68 -12.19 0.60
C ALA A 51 5.29 -13.39 -0.26
N ASP A 52 5.16 -14.56 0.36
CA ASP A 52 4.57 -15.74 -0.27
C ASP A 52 3.05 -15.55 -0.40
N ASP A 53 2.60 -15.34 -1.63
CA ASP A 53 1.20 -15.10 -1.98
C ASP A 53 0.28 -16.31 -1.75
N LYS A 54 0.85 -17.49 -1.50
CA LYS A 54 0.09 -18.69 -1.13
C LYS A 54 -0.20 -18.77 0.36
N GLN A 55 0.59 -18.07 1.18
CA GLN A 55 0.49 -18.12 2.64
C GLN A 55 -0.10 -16.85 3.22
N LEU A 56 0.08 -15.71 2.54
CA LEU A 56 -0.32 -14.40 3.02
C LEU A 56 -1.24 -13.72 2.01
N ILE A 57 -2.32 -13.12 2.54
CA ILE A 57 -3.19 -12.24 1.78
C ILE A 57 -3.04 -10.81 2.31
N LEU A 58 -3.01 -9.84 1.41
CA LEU A 58 -2.98 -8.42 1.77
C LEU A 58 -4.41 -7.91 1.94
N ILE A 59 -4.73 -7.37 3.12
CA ILE A 59 -6.02 -6.77 3.44
C ILE A 59 -5.82 -5.28 3.72
N VAL A 60 -6.55 -4.43 2.99
CA VAL A 60 -6.59 -2.98 3.25
C VAL A 60 -7.75 -2.70 4.20
N ASN A 61 -7.48 -2.81 5.50
CA ASN A 61 -8.52 -2.65 6.53
C ASN A 61 -9.01 -1.20 6.66
N MET A 62 -8.10 -0.21 6.54
CA MET A 62 -8.42 1.21 6.62
C MET A 62 -7.65 2.01 5.57
N CYS A 63 -8.32 2.99 4.95
CA CYS A 63 -7.73 3.90 3.98
C CYS A 63 -8.38 5.28 4.10
N TRP A 64 -7.57 6.33 4.11
CA TRP A 64 -8.06 7.71 4.17
C TRP A 64 -7.12 8.66 3.41
N ALA A 65 -7.68 9.78 2.99
CA ALA A 65 -6.94 10.90 2.43
C ALA A 65 -6.76 12.01 3.48
N THR A 66 -5.63 12.71 3.39
CA THR A 66 -5.28 13.89 4.20
C THR A 66 -4.96 15.07 3.28
N PRO A 67 -5.27 16.32 3.68
CA PRO A 67 -4.90 17.50 2.89
C PRO A 67 -3.40 17.83 2.97
N SER A 68 -2.65 17.14 3.84
CA SER A 68 -1.20 17.27 4.02
C SER A 68 -0.48 15.94 3.81
N ARG A 69 0.85 15.98 3.80
CA ARG A 69 1.72 14.80 3.69
C ARG A 69 1.73 13.90 4.94
N TYR A 70 1.06 14.30 6.02
CA TYR A 70 1.10 13.57 7.29
C TYR A 70 -0.15 12.71 7.43
N SER A 71 0.03 11.39 7.53
CA SER A 71 -1.08 10.45 7.75
C SER A 71 -1.81 10.69 9.08
N SER A 72 -1.16 11.35 10.03
CA SER A 72 -1.69 11.71 11.35
C SER A 72 -2.53 12.99 11.36
N ASP A 73 -2.71 13.68 10.23
CA ASP A 73 -3.54 14.89 10.13
C ASP A 73 -4.91 14.70 10.80
N ARG A 74 -5.41 15.76 11.43
CA ARG A 74 -6.72 15.76 12.11
C ARG A 74 -7.85 15.66 11.09
N LEU A 75 -7.70 16.31 9.95
CA LEU A 75 -8.70 16.24 8.89
C LEU A 75 -8.43 15.00 8.03
N ARG A 76 -9.40 14.07 8.02
CA ARG A 76 -9.33 12.82 7.27
C ARG A 76 -10.61 12.59 6.49
N TYR A 77 -10.48 12.19 5.24
CA TYR A 77 -11.58 11.68 4.44
C TYR A 77 -11.45 10.17 4.33
N ILE A 78 -12.38 9.43 4.94
CA ILE A 78 -12.34 7.97 4.98
C ILE A 78 -12.79 7.40 3.64
N ILE A 79 -11.98 6.51 3.06
CA ILE A 79 -12.26 5.77 1.82
C ILE A 79 -12.66 4.34 2.17
N ILE A 80 -11.95 3.73 3.12
CA ILE A 80 -12.22 2.40 3.67
C ILE A 80 -12.12 2.51 5.19
N GLU A 81 -13.16 2.06 5.91
CA GLU A 81 -13.19 2.07 7.38
C GLU A 81 -13.01 0.67 8.00
N ARG A 82 -13.52 -0.37 7.34
CA ARG A 82 -13.51 -1.78 7.80
C ARG A 82 -13.52 -2.72 6.59
N GLY A 83 -12.33 -2.95 6.03
CA GLY A 83 -12.12 -3.77 4.82
C GLY A 83 -11.97 -5.27 5.08
#